data_AF-A0A2M8BEP1-F1
#
_entry.id   AF-A0A2M8BEP1-F1
#
_cell.length_a   1.000
_cell.length_b   1.000
_cell.length_c   1.000
_cell.angle_alpha   90.00
_cell.angle_beta   90.00
_cell.angle_gamma   90.00
#
_symmetry.space_group_name_H-M   'P 1'
#
loop_
_entity.id
_entity.type
_entity.pdbx_description
1 polymer ?
#
loop_
_entity_poly.entity_id
_entity_poly.type
_entity_poly.pdbx_seq_one_letter_code
_entity_poly.pdbx_strand_id
1 'polypeptide(L)'
;MNDLCKFLISHIILDFDGEVNQEMITRFLIEDRSPLAQSLKGRLSAEHGPEDFLIVLSDCLRAAIRTGITAEVVEQKIQTYVES
;
A
#
# COMPACT_ATOMS: atom_id res chain seq x y z
N MET A 1 -24.31 -0.12 12.62
CA MET A 1 -22.89 0.27 12.60
C MET A 1 -22.01 -0.76 11.90
N ASN A 2 -22.12 -2.04 12.22
CA ASN A 2 -21.34 -3.12 11.59
C ASN A 2 -21.36 -3.12 10.05
N ASP A 3 -22.54 -3.02 9.42
CA ASP A 3 -22.63 -3.04 7.95
C ASP A 3 -22.01 -1.80 7.29
N LEU A 4 -22.11 -0.63 7.93
CA LEU A 4 -21.40 0.57 7.50
C LEU A 4 -19.89 0.36 7.60
N CYS A 5 -19.39 -0.21 8.70
CA CYS A 5 -17.96 -0.47 8.87
C CYS A 5 -17.43 -1.44 7.81
N LYS A 6 -18.17 -2.52 7.51
CA LYS A 6 -17.82 -3.46 6.42
C LYS A 6 -17.81 -2.78 5.06
N PHE A 7 -18.80 -1.92 4.79
CA PHE A 7 -18.87 -1.13 3.57
C PHE A 7 -17.65 -0.20 3.46
N LEU A 8 -17.31 0.54 4.51
CA LEU A 8 -16.15 1.42 4.50
C LEU A 8 -14.85 0.63 4.27
N ILE A 9 -14.66 -0.50 4.95
CA ILE A 9 -13.49 -1.38 4.75
C ILE A 9 -13.38 -1.87 3.31
N SER A 10 -14.49 -2.22 2.66
CA SER A 10 -14.47 -2.67 1.27
C SER A 10 -14.17 -1.56 0.26
N HIS A 11 -14.26 -0.30 0.68
CA HIS A 11 -13.98 0.90 -0.13
C HIS A 11 -12.66 1.59 0.24
N ILE A 12 -11.91 1.09 1.22
CA ILE A 12 -10.54 1.56 1.48
C ILE A 12 -9.70 1.29 0.24
N ILE A 13 -9.00 2.32 -0.23
CA ILE A 13 -7.96 2.24 -1.25
C ILE A 13 -6.63 2.42 -0.53
N LEU A 14 -5.69 1.53 -0.80
CA LEU A 14 -4.30 1.69 -0.39
C LEU A 14 -3.56 2.29 -1.56
N ASP A 15 -2.75 3.29 -1.30
CA ASP A 15 -1.87 3.88 -2.30
C ASP A 15 -0.54 4.25 -1.65
N PHE A 16 0.49 4.38 -2.49
CA PHE A 16 1.77 4.94 -2.06
C PHE A 16 1.74 6.46 -2.23
N ASP A 17 2.62 7.15 -1.51
CA ASP A 17 2.78 8.59 -1.68
C ASP A 17 3.12 8.91 -3.15
N GLY A 18 2.46 9.92 -3.73
CA GLY A 18 2.67 10.35 -5.11
C GLY A 18 4.08 10.88 -5.40
N GLU A 19 4.89 11.13 -4.38
CA GLU A 19 6.31 11.47 -4.54
C GLU A 19 7.21 10.25 -4.81
N VAL A 20 6.74 9.02 -4.58
CA VAL A 20 7.55 7.81 -4.75
C VAL A 20 7.83 7.57 -6.23
N ASN A 21 9.10 7.69 -6.61
CA ASN A 21 9.55 7.50 -7.99
C ASN A 21 10.74 6.54 -8.12
N GLN A 22 11.12 6.27 -9.38
CA GLN A 22 12.16 5.30 -9.71
C GLN A 22 13.53 5.66 -9.12
N GLU A 23 13.89 6.94 -9.12
CA GLU A 23 15.17 7.41 -8.59
C GLU A 23 15.25 7.13 -7.09
N MET A 24 14.17 7.44 -6.35
CA MET A 24 14.09 7.15 -4.91
C MET A 24 14.20 5.66 -4.63
N ILE A 25 13.41 4.82 -5.31
CA ILE A 25 13.45 3.36 -5.10
C ILE A 25 14.85 2.81 -5.44
N THR A 26 15.45 3.25 -6.56
CA THR A 26 16.78 2.79 -6.98
C THR A 26 17.85 3.18 -5.96
N ARG A 27 17.76 4.36 -5.36
CA ARG A 27 18.67 4.81 -4.29
C ARG A 27 18.62 3.87 -3.08
N PHE A 28 17.43 3.44 -2.66
CA PHE A 28 17.30 2.48 -1.55
C PHE A 28 17.86 1.10 -1.89
N LEU A 29 17.85 0.72 -3.18
CA LEU A 29 18.36 -0.57 -3.61
C LEU A 29 19.87 -0.55 -3.90
N ILE A 30 20.57 0.59 -3.88
CA ILE A 30 21.91 0.73 -4.47
C ILE A 30 22.95 -0.24 -3.87
N GLU A 31 22.96 -0.40 -2.54
CA GLU A 31 23.87 -1.29 -1.83
C GLU A 31 23.32 -2.73 -1.69
N ASP A 32 22.05 -2.96 -2.03
CA ASP A 32 21.40 -4.26 -1.91
C ASP A 32 21.79 -5.19 -3.07
N ARG A 33 22.53 -6.24 -2.72
CA ARG A 33 23.01 -7.30 -3.61
C ARG A 33 22.14 -8.55 -3.58
N SER A 34 21.03 -8.54 -2.84
CA SER A 34 20.11 -9.67 -2.77
C SER A 34 19.53 -9.98 -4.16
N PRO A 35 19.24 -11.26 -4.48
CA PRO A 35 18.64 -11.63 -5.75
C PRO A 35 17.31 -10.92 -6.02
N LEU A 36 16.53 -10.65 -4.96
CA LEU A 36 15.26 -9.92 -5.04
C LEU A 36 15.48 -8.47 -5.47
N ALA A 37 16.42 -7.76 -4.83
CA ALA A 37 16.74 -6.38 -5.18
C ALA A 37 17.24 -6.26 -6.62
N GLN A 38 18.07 -7.20 -7.08
CA GLN A 38 18.56 -7.22 -8.46
C GLN A 38 17.42 -7.46 -9.46
N SER A 39 16.50 -8.39 -9.15
CA SER A 39 15.33 -8.66 -9.98
C SER A 39 14.38 -7.46 -10.06
N LEU A 40 14.15 -6.79 -8.92
CA LEU A 40 13.33 -5.58 -8.85
C LEU A 40 13.96 -4.44 -9.66
N LYS A 41 15.26 -4.17 -9.51
CA LYS A 41 15.98 -3.18 -10.33
C LYS A 41 15.79 -3.44 -11.82
N GLY A 42 15.98 -4.70 -12.26
CA GLY A 42 15.79 -5.09 -13.66
C GLY A 42 14.38 -4.84 -14.18
N ARG A 43 13.35 -5.10 -13.35
CA ARG A 43 11.94 -4.83 -13.70
C ARG A 43 11.63 -3.34 -13.74
N LEU A 44 12.12 -2.55 -12.79
CA LEU A 44 11.91 -1.10 -12.74
C LEU A 44 12.59 -0.35 -13.89
N SER A 45 13.68 -0.89 -14.42
CA SER A 45 14.34 -0.35 -15.62
C SER A 45 13.62 -0.69 -16.94
N ALA A 46 12.61 -1.56 -16.93
CA ALA A 46 11.82 -1.91 -18.11
C ALA A 46 10.63 -0.94 -18.32
N GLU A 47 9.97 -1.02 -19.49
CA GLU A 47 9.01 -0.04 -20.04
C GLU A 47 7.84 0.41 -19.16
N HIS A 48 7.60 -0.18 -17.98
CA HIS A 48 6.44 0.13 -17.13
C HIS A 48 6.81 0.94 -15.87
N GLY A 49 8.10 1.21 -15.67
CA GLY A 49 8.57 2.11 -14.62
C GLY A 49 8.16 1.68 -13.20
N PRO A 50 8.23 2.60 -12.22
CA PRO A 50 7.87 2.32 -10.83
C PRO A 50 6.35 2.30 -10.61
N GLU A 51 5.56 2.94 -11.46
CA GLU A 51 4.12 3.12 -11.30
C GLU A 51 3.37 1.78 -11.31
N ASP A 52 3.66 0.93 -12.30
CA ASP A 52 3.07 -0.42 -12.40
C ASP A 52 3.41 -1.26 -11.16
N PHE A 53 4.66 -1.18 -10.69
CA PHE A 53 5.08 -1.86 -9.47
C PHE A 53 4.30 -1.40 -8.24
N LEU A 54 4.13 -0.09 -8.06
CA LEU A 54 3.41 0.49 -6.92
C LEU A 54 1.92 0.14 -6.94
N ILE A 55 1.28 0.16 -8.11
CA ILE A 55 -0.11 -0.25 -8.29
C ILE A 55 -0.31 -1.72 -7.93
N VAL A 56 0.51 -2.61 -8.49
CA VAL A 56 0.39 -4.05 -8.21
C VAL A 56 0.63 -4.34 -6.73
N LEU A 57 1.62 -3.67 -6.13
CA LEU A 57 1.94 -3.85 -4.72
C LEU A 57 0.82 -3.35 -3.81
N SER A 58 0.23 -2.18 -4.10
CA SER A 58 -0.86 -1.62 -3.29
C SER A 58 -2.10 -2.51 -3.33
N ASP A 59 -2.44 -3.06 -4.50
CA ASP A 59 -3.54 -4.03 -4.65
C ASP A 59 -3.31 -5.31 -3.85
N CYS A 60 -2.08 -5.84 -3.88
CA CYS A 60 -1.75 -7.05 -3.11
C CYS A 60 -1.82 -6.79 -1.60
N LEU A 61 -1.31 -5.65 -1.14
CA LEU A 61 -1.30 -5.28 0.28
C LEU A 61 -2.70 -4.91 0.79
N ARG A 62 -3.58 -4.38 -0.06
CA ARG A 62 -4.97 -4.06 0.28
C ARG A 62 -5.73 -5.26 0.84
N ALA A 63 -5.47 -6.47 0.33
CA ALA A 63 -6.07 -7.68 0.87
C ALA A 63 -5.64 -7.94 2.33
N ALA A 64 -4.37 -7.68 2.64
CA ALA A 64 -3.81 -7.87 3.98
C ALA A 64 -4.36 -6.85 4.99
N ILE A 65 -4.75 -5.64 4.55
CA ILE A 65 -5.37 -4.61 5.41
C ILE A 65 -6.58 -5.16 6.18
N ARG A 66 -7.38 -6.04 5.55
CA ARG A 66 -8.60 -6.59 6.16
C ARG A 66 -8.34 -7.43 7.40
N THR A 67 -7.09 -7.83 7.65
CA THR A 67 -6.70 -8.53 8.89
C THR A 67 -6.45 -7.58 10.06
N GLY A 68 -5.96 -6.36 9.78
CA GLY A 68 -5.65 -5.35 10.81
C GLY A 68 -6.73 -4.27 10.98
N ILE A 69 -7.45 -3.93 9.92
CA ILE A 69 -8.56 -2.96 9.96
C ILE A 69 -9.88 -3.72 9.95
N THR A 70 -10.36 -4.03 11.15
CA THR A 70 -11.63 -4.74 11.37
C THR A 70 -12.78 -3.76 11.56
N ALA A 71 -14.03 -4.26 11.53
CA ALA A 71 -15.21 -3.43 11.78
C ALA A 71 -15.16 -2.74 13.15
N GLU A 72 -14.64 -3.42 14.17
CA GLU A 72 -14.45 -2.88 15.52
C GLU A 72 -13.44 -1.72 15.53
N VAL A 73 -12.30 -1.87 14.85
CA VAL A 73 -11.30 -0.80 14.73
C VAL A 73 -11.91 0.43 14.05
N VAL A 74 -12.67 0.23 12.97
CA VAL A 74 -13.33 1.33 12.25
C VAL A 74 -14.35 2.03 13.14
N GLU A 75 -15.18 1.29 13.85
CA GLU A 75 -16.17 1.84 14.78
C GLU A 75 -15.51 2.67 15.88
N GLN A 76 -14.42 2.20 16.47
CA GLN A 76 -13.64 2.96 17.46
C GLN A 76 -13.08 4.27 16.89
N LYS A 77 -12.59 4.27 15.65
CA LYS A 77 -12.10 5.50 14.99
C LYS A 77 -13.23 6.47 14.67
N ILE A 78 -14.40 5.97 14.25
CA ILE A 78 -15.59 6.81 14.07
C ILE A 78 -15.98 7.45 15.40
N GLN A 79 -15.99 6.69 16.50
CA GLN A 79 -16.29 7.24 17.83
C GLN A 79 -15.31 8.35 18.22
N THR A 80 -14.00 8.13 18.03
CA THR A 80 -12.98 9.15 18.32
C THR A 80 -13.23 10.45 17.53
N TYR A 81 -13.64 10.36 16.27
CA TYR A 81 -13.98 11.53 15.44
C TYR A 81 -15.26 12.25 15.91
N VAL A 82 -16.26 11.52 16.40
CA VAL A 82 -17.50 12.12 16.93
C VAL A 82 -17.26 12.84 18.26
N GLU A 83 -16.31 12.34 19.05
CA GLU A 83 -15.97 12.89 20.37
C GLU A 83 -14.94 14.04 20.33
N SER A 84 -14.30 14.28 19.18
CA SER A 84 -13.37 15.39 18.94
C SER A 84 -14.08 16.66 18.45
#